data_AF-A0A7J3I0B1-F1
#
_entry.id   AF-A0A7J3I0B1-F1
#
_cell.length_a   1.000
_cell.length_b   1.000
_cell.length_c   1.000
_cell.angle_alpha   90.00
_cell.angle_beta   90.00
_cell.angle_gamma   90.00
#
_symmetry.space_group_name_H-M   'P 1'
#
loop_
_entity.id
_entity.type
_entity.pdbx_description
1 polymer ?
#
loop_
_entity_poly.entity_id
_entity_poly.type
_entity_poly.pdbx_seq_one_letter_code
_entity_poly.pdbx_strand_id
1 'polypeptide(L)'
;FILAIGDDVTDEDMFAALPSQSYSVKVGVPPSQAKFFVRSVEDVRTILRGLAESSMHSHAHDNVHHKKRIFSWFLEGGATG
;
A
#
# COMPACT_ATOMS: atom_id res chain seq x y z
N PHE A 1 -11.07 -2.48 3.38
CA PHE A 1 -10.78 -3.88 3.04
C PHE A 1 -9.82 -4.46 4.08
N ILE A 2 -9.67 -5.78 4.15
CA ILE A 2 -8.66 -6.46 4.98
C ILE A 2 -7.62 -7.07 4.03
N LEU A 3 -6.35 -6.74 4.23
CA LEU A 3 -5.22 -7.34 3.53
C LEU A 3 -4.24 -7.92 4.56
N ALA A 4 -3.94 -9.20 4.43
CA ALA A 4 -2.94 -9.92 5.22
C ALA A 4 -1.85 -10.45 4.29
N ILE A 5 -0.59 -10.29 4.67
CA ILE A 5 0.57 -10.76 3.90
C ILE A 5 1.52 -11.43 4.88
N GLY A 6 2.00 -12.63 4.55
CA GLY A 6 2.86 -13.44 5.41
C GLY A 6 3.75 -14.39 4.61
N ASP A 7 4.90 -14.78 5.15
CA ASP A 7 5.94 -15.55 4.46
C ASP A 7 6.28 -16.90 5.11
N ASP A 8 5.80 -17.18 6.31
CA ASP A 8 6.11 -18.44 7.00
C ASP A 8 4.86 -19.25 7.36
N VAL A 9 5.07 -20.38 8.02
CA VAL A 9 3.98 -21.29 8.41
C VAL A 9 3.14 -20.70 9.56
N THR A 10 3.69 -19.76 10.34
CA THR A 10 2.96 -19.14 11.46
C THR A 10 1.82 -18.25 10.96
N ASP A 11 1.91 -17.77 9.72
CA ASP A 11 0.87 -16.98 9.06
C ASP A 11 -0.33 -17.81 8.57
N GLU A 12 -0.22 -19.13 8.50
CA GLU A 12 -1.26 -20.00 7.92
C GLU A 12 -2.55 -20.02 8.76
N ASP A 13 -2.41 -20.02 10.08
CA ASP A 13 -3.55 -19.90 11.00
C ASP A 13 -4.24 -18.54 10.85
N MET A 14 -3.45 -17.47 10.61
CA MET A 14 -4.01 -16.15 10.29
C MET A 14 -4.80 -16.21 8.98
N PHE A 15 -4.27 -16.81 7.92
CA PHE A 15 -4.97 -16.92 6.64
C PHE A 15 -6.29 -17.71 6.76
N ALA A 16 -6.29 -18.81 7.51
CA ALA A 16 -7.48 -19.63 7.74
C ALA A 16 -8.57 -18.90 8.55
N ALA A 17 -8.18 -18.02 9.46
CA ALA A 17 -9.10 -17.26 10.31
C ALA A 17 -9.73 -16.04 9.61
N LEU A 18 -9.21 -15.61 8.46
CA LEU A 18 -9.69 -14.41 7.79
C LEU A 18 -11.09 -14.60 7.18
N PRO A 19 -11.95 -13.57 7.18
CA PRO A 19 -13.23 -13.59 6.47
C PRO A 19 -13.07 -13.89 4.98
N SER A 20 -14.09 -14.49 4.34
CA SER A 20 -14.06 -14.82 2.92
C SER A 20 -13.85 -13.61 1.99
N GLN A 21 -14.17 -12.39 2.42
CA GLN A 21 -13.97 -11.15 1.67
C GLN A 21 -12.58 -10.51 1.86
N SER A 22 -11.71 -11.10 2.68
CA SER A 22 -10.33 -10.61 2.88
C SER A 22 -9.43 -10.89 1.68
N TYR A 23 -8.34 -10.13 1.58
CA TYR A 23 -7.20 -10.45 0.72
C TYR A 23 -6.09 -11.04 1.59
N SER A 24 -5.57 -12.19 1.20
CA SER A 24 -4.50 -12.91 1.91
C SER A 24 -3.44 -13.30 0.89
N VAL A 25 -2.17 -12.96 1.15
CA VAL A 25 -1.06 -13.16 0.22
C VAL A 25 0.09 -13.88 0.92
N LYS A 26 0.48 -15.05 0.40
CA LYS A 26 1.70 -15.75 0.79
C LYS A 26 2.91 -15.17 0.07
N VAL A 27 4.00 -14.92 0.77
CA VAL A 27 5.30 -14.64 0.17
C VAL A 27 6.08 -15.96 0.03
N GLY A 28 6.64 -16.18 -1.15
CA GLY A 28 7.29 -17.43 -1.51
C GLY A 28 6.34 -18.42 -2.18
N VAL A 29 6.70 -19.70 -2.12
CA VAL A 29 6.00 -20.76 -2.86
C VAL A 29 4.93 -21.44 -2.02
N PRO A 30 3.81 -21.88 -2.63
CA PRO A 30 2.78 -22.71 -1.98
C PRO A 30 3.35 -24.10 -1.56
N PRO A 31 2.64 -24.86 -0.70
CA PRO A 31 1.24 -24.71 -0.28
C PRO A 31 1.00 -23.63 0.78
N SER A 32 -0.19 -23.02 0.74
CA SER A 32 -0.66 -22.02 1.71
C SER A 32 -2.19 -21.91 1.63
N GLN A 33 -2.83 -21.53 2.74
CA GLN A 33 -4.24 -21.15 2.86
C GLN A 33 -4.52 -19.74 2.34
N ALA A 34 -3.48 -18.97 2.00
CA ALA A 34 -3.63 -17.69 1.35
C ALA A 34 -4.25 -17.84 -0.05
N LYS A 35 -5.21 -16.95 -0.37
CA LYS A 35 -5.86 -16.83 -1.68
C LYS A 35 -4.91 -16.48 -2.83
N PHE A 36 -3.79 -15.83 -2.54
CA PHE A 36 -2.81 -15.39 -3.53
C PHE A 36 -1.38 -15.65 -3.03
N PHE A 37 -0.42 -15.62 -3.94
CA PHE A 37 1.01 -15.69 -3.59
C PHE A 37 1.85 -14.75 -4.44
N VAL A 38 2.99 -14.33 -3.91
CA VAL A 38 4.04 -13.56 -4.59
C VAL A 38 5.39 -14.21 -4.38
N ARG A 39 6.37 -13.95 -5.25
CA ARG A 39 7.64 -14.70 -5.23
C ARG A 39 8.61 -14.16 -4.19
N SER A 40 8.57 -12.87 -3.92
CA SER A 40 9.50 -12.24 -2.99
C SER A 40 8.93 -11.01 -2.28
N VAL A 41 9.70 -10.48 -1.34
CA VAL A 41 9.35 -9.27 -0.57
C VAL A 41 9.36 -8.03 -1.47
N GLU A 42 10.11 -8.03 -2.57
CA GLU A 42 10.11 -6.96 -3.58
C GLU A 42 8.73 -6.82 -4.24
N ASP A 43 8.07 -7.93 -4.53
CA ASP A 43 6.71 -7.93 -5.07
C ASP A 43 5.73 -7.33 -4.07
N VAL A 44 5.88 -7.65 -2.78
CA VAL A 44 5.08 -7.05 -1.69
C VAL A 44 5.26 -5.53 -1.65
N ARG A 45 6.50 -5.05 -1.71
CA ARG A 45 6.79 -3.60 -1.74
C ARG A 45 6.15 -2.91 -2.94
N THR A 46 6.09 -3.58 -4.09
CA THR A 46 5.44 -3.07 -5.31
C THR A 46 3.94 -2.93 -5.11
N ILE A 47 3.28 -3.94 -4.53
CA ILE A 47 1.84 -3.90 -4.19
C ILE A 47 1.54 -2.74 -3.24
N LEU A 48 2.30 -2.62 -2.13
CA LEU A 48 2.07 -1.58 -1.13
C LEU A 48 2.26 -0.18 -1.70
N ARG A 49 3.25 0.01 -2.58
CA ARG A 49 3.46 1.29 -3.28
C ARG A 49 2.27 1.63 -4.19
N GLY A 50 1.79 0.69 -4.98
CA GLY A 50 0.62 0.91 -5.84
C GLY A 50 -0.64 1.28 -5.05
N LEU A 51 -0.85 0.68 -3.87
CA LEU A 51 -1.95 1.04 -2.97
C LEU A 51 -1.79 2.46 -2.41
N ALA A 52 -0.57 2.85 -2.03
CA ALA A 52 -0.27 4.19 -1.51
C ALA A 52 -0.40 5.28 -2.59
N GLU A 53 -0.01 5.00 -3.82
CA GLU A 53 -0.17 5.95 -4.94
C GLU A 53 -1.63 6.09 -5.36
N SER A 54 -2.40 5.01 -5.30
CA SER A 54 -3.84 5.03 -5.60
C SER A 54 -4.62 5.87 -4.57
N SER A 55 -4.22 5.86 -3.29
CA SER A 55 -4.86 6.68 -2.27
C SER A 55 -4.56 8.18 -2.41
N MET A 56 -3.47 8.54 -3.10
CA MET A 56 -3.13 9.94 -3.40
C MET A 56 -4.02 10.54 -4.51
N HIS A 57 -4.64 9.72 -5.36
CA HIS A 57 -5.49 10.19 -6.47
C HIS A 57 -6.90 10.59 -6.02
N SER A 58 -7.41 10.07 -4.89
CA SER A 58 -8.70 10.48 -4.33
C SER A 58 -8.70 11.87 -3.68
N HIS A 59 -7.53 12.47 -3.44
CA HIS A 59 -7.38 13.84 -2.92
C HIS A 59 -6.88 14.86 -3.97
N ALA A 60 -6.59 14.40 -5.19
CA ALA A 60 -6.02 15.24 -6.23
C ALA A 60 -7.01 16.24 -6.86
N HIS A 61 -8.32 16.14 -6.57
CA HIS A 61 -9.28 17.16 -6.98
C HIS A 61 -9.25 18.42 -6.08
N ASP A 62 -8.71 18.32 -4.87
CA ASP A 62 -8.64 19.44 -3.91
C ASP A 62 -7.23 20.04 -3.78
N ASN A 63 -6.18 19.25 -4.06
CA ASN A 63 -4.81 19.62 -3.70
C ASN A 63 -3.98 20.27 -4.81
N VAL A 64 -4.49 20.37 -6.05
CA VAL A 64 -3.76 21.05 -7.14
C VAL A 64 -3.63 22.55 -6.85
N HIS A 65 -4.62 23.17 -6.21
CA HIS A 65 -4.52 24.58 -5.79
C HIS A 65 -3.57 24.77 -4.61
N HIS A 66 -3.54 23.84 -3.65
CA HIS A 66 -2.72 24.01 -2.45
C HIS A 66 -1.23 23.77 -2.72
N LYS A 67 -0.90 22.72 -3.49
CA LYS A 67 0.50 22.44 -3.88
C LYS A 67 1.07 23.52 -4.80
N LYS A 68 0.29 24.05 -5.76
CA LYS A 68 0.74 25.18 -6.59
C LYS A 68 1.01 26.43 -5.75
N ARG A 69 0.17 26.72 -4.74
CA ARG A 69 0.36 27.89 -3.86
C ARG A 69 1.56 27.76 -2.92
N ILE A 70 1.79 26.59 -2.33
CA ILE A 70 2.97 26.36 -1.47
C ILE A 70 4.26 26.44 -2.29
N PHE A 71 4.27 25.82 -3.47
CA PHE A 71 5.45 25.79 -4.33
C PHE A 71 5.76 27.17 -4.94
N SER A 72 4.75 27.95 -5.32
CA SER A 72 4.92 29.36 -5.72
C SER A 72 5.38 30.24 -4.56
N TRP A 73 4.84 30.08 -3.35
CA TRP A 73 5.30 30.82 -2.15
C TRP A 73 6.78 30.57 -1.82
N PHE A 74 7.26 29.34 -2.03
CA PHE A 74 8.67 29.00 -1.84
C PHE A 74 9.59 29.63 -2.90
N LEU A 75 9.12 29.77 -4.15
CA LEU A 75 9.89 30.37 -5.25
C LEU A 75 9.82 31.90 -5.27
N GLU A 76 8.78 32.50 -4.73
CA GLU A 76 8.57 33.96 -4.67
C GLU A 76 9.18 34.62 -3.42
N GLY A 77 10.01 33.90 -2.66
CA GLY A 77 10.80 34.49 -1.58
C GLY A 77 10.18 34.40 -0.19
N GLY A 78 9.34 33.40 0.09
CA GLY A 78 8.84 33.08 1.43
C GLY A 78 9.90 32.52 2.38
N ALA A 79 10.96 33.28 2.65
CA ALA A 79 11.94 32.99 3.70
C ALA A 79 12.52 34.30 4.24
N THR A 80 11.75 35.00 5.06
CA THR A 80 12.32 35.92 6.05
C THR A 80 11.73 35.56 7.41
N GLY A 81 12.55 34.95 8.25
CA GLY A 81 12.23 34.50 9.60
C GLY A 81 13.14 33.36 10.01
#